data_AF-A0A0N9ICG7-F1
#
_entry.id   AF-A0A0N9ICG7-F1
#
_cell.length_a   1.000
_cell.length_b   1.000
_cell.length_c   1.000
_cell.angle_alpha   90.00
_cell.angle_beta   90.00
_cell.angle_gamma   90.00
#
_symmetry.space_group_name_H-M   'P 1'
#
loop_
_entity.id
_entity.type
_entity.pdbx_description
1 polymer ?
#
loop_
_entity_poly.entity_id
_entity_poly.type
_entity_poly.pdbx_seq_one_letter_code
_entity_poly.pdbx_strand_id
1 'polypeptide(L)'
;MDMVVGEPLAIDLINTVTSEGDLTTSAEMFQRWLTAEEGRLTRPDVPDLAAIRTLRGHVATAVASARRGAEPHAEALDALNSAMRAAPAYRSLAWDGGALTTSTRRVGDENARLLAELAEAACELLTNPSVTGIRSCEGPDCVLIFLPAHPRRRWCSPNLCGNRVRVSRYYQRHKES
;
A
#
# COMPACT_ATOMS: atom_id res chain seq x y z
N MET A 1 17.19 -2.20 3.56
CA MET A 1 15.90 -2.80 3.20
C MET A 1 15.26 -1.91 2.16
N ASP A 2 15.22 -2.38 0.92
CA ASP A 2 14.66 -1.60 -0.18
C ASP A 2 13.14 -1.70 -0.11
N MET A 3 12.49 -0.56 0.14
CA MET A 3 11.04 -0.46 0.16
C MET A 3 10.54 -0.54 -1.28
N VAL A 4 9.66 -1.51 -1.55
CA VAL A 4 8.99 -1.60 -2.85
C VAL A 4 7.77 -0.68 -2.76
N VAL A 5 7.92 0.51 -3.34
CA VAL A 5 6.86 1.52 -3.51
C VAL A 5 6.59 1.74 -4.99
N GLY A 6 5.47 2.38 -5.32
CA GLY A 6 5.08 2.72 -6.70
C GLY A 6 3.98 1.84 -7.27
N GLU A 7 3.37 1.00 -6.44
CA GLU A 7 2.10 0.36 -6.76
C GLU A 7 0.93 1.31 -6.40
N PRO A 8 -0.34 0.91 -6.65
CA PRO A 8 -1.46 1.51 -5.96
C PRO A 8 -1.22 1.54 -4.45
N LEU A 9 -1.50 2.67 -3.78
CA LEU A 9 -1.06 2.92 -2.41
C LEU A 9 -1.55 1.86 -1.40
N ALA A 10 -2.75 1.30 -1.62
CA ALA A 10 -3.25 0.19 -0.82
C ALA A 10 -2.40 -1.09 -0.92
N ILE A 11 -1.79 -1.35 -2.09
CA ILE A 11 -0.82 -2.43 -2.27
C ILE A 11 0.49 -2.10 -1.55
N ASP A 12 1.00 -0.87 -1.68
CA ASP A 12 2.21 -0.44 -0.98
C ASP A 12 2.03 -0.51 0.55
N LEU A 13 0.85 -0.18 1.06
CA LEU A 13 0.48 -0.37 2.47
C LEU A 13 0.51 -1.85 2.88
N ILE A 14 -0.09 -2.76 2.11
CA ILE A 14 -0.05 -4.21 2.38
C ILE A 14 1.41 -4.69 2.39
N ASN A 15 2.21 -4.21 1.45
CA ASN A 15 3.63 -4.56 1.27
C ASN A 15 4.56 -3.95 2.34
N THR A 16 4.03 -3.24 3.34
CA THR A 16 4.77 -2.95 4.57
C THR A 16 5.02 -4.21 5.42
N VAL A 17 4.28 -5.31 5.17
CA VAL A 17 4.67 -6.66 5.60
C VAL A 17 5.55 -7.27 4.53
N THR A 18 6.77 -7.61 4.89
CA THR A 18 7.76 -8.23 4.00
C THR A 18 8.22 -9.57 4.55
N SER A 19 9.06 -10.27 3.80
CA SER A 19 9.73 -11.49 4.26
C SER A 19 10.72 -11.25 5.40
N GLU A 20 11.19 -10.01 5.57
CA GLU A 20 12.18 -9.63 6.59
C GLU A 20 11.52 -9.05 7.86
N GLY A 21 10.21 -8.84 7.83
CA GLY A 21 9.44 -8.29 8.95
C GLY A 21 8.41 -7.25 8.51
N ASP A 22 7.86 -6.57 9.52
CA ASP A 22 6.78 -5.60 9.38
C ASP A 22 7.29 -4.18 9.69
N LEU A 23 7.26 -3.28 8.68
CA LEU A 23 7.75 -1.90 8.81
C LEU A 23 6.99 -1.09 9.87
N THR A 24 5.77 -1.49 10.21
CA THR A 24 4.94 -0.81 11.23
C THR A 24 5.34 -1.18 12.66
N THR A 25 6.32 -2.06 12.85
CA THR A 25 6.85 -2.39 14.19
C THR A 25 7.89 -1.37 14.68
N SER A 26 8.37 -0.49 13.81
CA SER A 26 9.32 0.58 14.13
C SER A 26 8.81 1.92 13.57
N ALA A 27 8.70 2.92 14.45
CA ALA A 27 8.31 4.27 14.04
C ALA A 27 9.28 4.86 13.02
N GLU A 28 10.58 4.59 13.16
CA GLU A 28 11.60 5.04 12.20
C GLU A 28 11.39 4.40 10.82
N MET A 29 11.19 3.07 10.77
CA MET A 29 10.97 2.37 9.51
C MET A 29 9.69 2.82 8.83
N PHE A 30 8.60 3.00 9.59
CA PHE A 30 7.35 3.49 9.04
C PHE A 30 7.44 4.95 8.57
N GLN A 31 8.16 5.82 9.28
CA GLN A 31 8.42 7.19 8.83
C GLN A 31 9.24 7.22 7.53
N ARG A 32 10.17 6.28 7.33
CA ARG A 32 10.88 6.13 6.06
C ARG A 32 9.94 5.69 4.94
N TRP A 33 8.98 4.82 5.21
CA TRP A 33 7.95 4.44 4.26
C TRP A 33 7.04 5.63 3.90
N LEU A 34 6.58 6.41 4.88
CA LEU A 34 5.83 7.64 4.65
C LEU A 34 6.62 8.65 3.80
N THR A 35 7.93 8.75 4.00
CA THR A 35 8.80 9.61 3.19
C THR A 35 8.90 9.10 1.74
N ALA A 36 8.90 7.78 1.53
CA ALA A 36 8.91 7.20 0.19
C ALA A 36 7.58 7.40 -0.57
N GLU A 37 6.49 7.63 0.16
CA GLU A 37 5.14 7.92 -0.36
C GLU A 37 4.81 9.43 -0.37
N GLU A 38 5.83 10.29 -0.31
CA GLU A 38 5.65 11.75 -0.26
C GLU A 38 4.77 12.26 -1.40
N GLY A 39 3.88 13.21 -1.07
CA GLY A 39 2.93 13.80 -2.01
C GLY A 39 1.63 13.01 -2.20
N ARG A 40 1.52 11.80 -1.63
CA ARG A 40 0.29 10.99 -1.65
C ARG A 40 -0.46 10.98 -0.33
N LEU A 41 0.24 11.26 0.78
CA LEU A 41 -0.27 11.08 2.14
C LEU A 41 0.07 12.25 3.06
N THR A 42 -0.80 12.47 4.04
CA THR A 42 -0.54 13.22 5.26
C THR A 42 0.51 12.47 6.08
N ARG A 43 1.53 13.19 6.55
CA ARG A 43 2.60 12.63 7.39
C ARG A 43 2.45 13.14 8.82
N PRO A 44 1.95 12.32 9.77
CA PRO A 44 1.94 12.70 11.17
C PRO A 44 3.36 12.74 11.74
N ASP A 45 3.60 13.64 12.68
CA ASP A 45 4.86 13.67 13.45
C ASP A 45 5.05 12.36 14.22
N VAL A 46 3.98 11.89 14.88
CA VAL A 46 3.95 10.63 15.63
C VAL A 46 2.84 9.72 15.06
N PRO A 47 3.18 8.73 14.22
CA PRO A 47 2.20 7.83 13.61
C PRO A 47 1.65 6.83 14.64
N ASP A 48 0.33 6.67 14.66
CA ASP A 48 -0.34 5.59 15.40
C ASP A 48 -0.18 4.26 14.67
N LEU A 49 0.94 3.59 14.93
CA LEU A 49 1.29 2.32 14.30
C LEU A 49 0.28 1.21 14.62
N ALA A 50 -0.43 1.27 15.75
CA ALA A 50 -1.43 0.27 16.09
C ALA A 50 -2.70 0.43 15.23
N ALA A 51 -3.17 1.66 15.06
CA ALA A 51 -4.29 1.96 14.17
C ALA A 51 -3.94 1.63 12.71
N ILE A 52 -2.71 1.96 12.26
CA ILE A 52 -2.23 1.63 10.91
C ILE A 52 -2.21 0.12 10.67
N ARG A 53 -1.68 -0.67 11.62
CA ARG A 53 -1.68 -2.14 11.52
C ARG A 53 -3.09 -2.71 11.42
N THR A 54 -4.01 -2.18 12.22
CA THR A 54 -5.42 -2.58 12.23
C THR A 54 -6.06 -2.30 10.87
N LEU A 55 -5.93 -1.07 10.37
CA LEU A 55 -6.47 -0.69 9.05
C LEU A 55 -5.85 -1.54 7.93
N ARG A 56 -4.53 -1.73 7.92
CA ARG A 56 -3.84 -2.57 6.93
C ARG A 56 -4.37 -4.01 6.96
N GLY A 57 -4.67 -4.56 8.13
CA GLY A 57 -5.29 -5.89 8.26
C GLY A 57 -6.62 -5.96 7.52
N HIS A 58 -7.50 -4.98 7.71
CA HIS A 58 -8.77 -4.89 6.98
C HIS A 58 -8.57 -4.70 5.47
N VAL A 59 -7.63 -3.85 5.05
CA VAL A 59 -7.27 -3.66 3.64
C VAL A 59 -6.79 -4.97 3.01
N ALA A 60 -5.89 -5.69 3.67
CA ALA A 60 -5.36 -6.97 3.20
C ALA A 60 -6.47 -8.02 3.05
N THR A 61 -7.37 -8.12 4.04
CA THR A 61 -8.52 -9.03 4.01
C THR A 61 -9.46 -8.69 2.85
N ALA A 62 -9.81 -7.42 2.67
CA ALA A 62 -10.69 -6.98 1.60
C ALA A 62 -10.08 -7.25 0.21
N VAL A 63 -8.80 -6.90 0.02
CA VAL A 63 -8.06 -7.15 -1.23
C VAL A 63 -7.94 -8.64 -1.51
N ALA A 64 -7.74 -9.48 -0.49
CA ALA A 64 -7.66 -10.92 -0.65
C ALA A 64 -8.98 -11.52 -1.19
N SER A 65 -10.15 -11.07 -0.71
CA SER A 65 -11.44 -11.49 -1.26
C SER A 65 -11.67 -10.94 -2.66
N ALA A 66 -11.48 -9.62 -2.85
CA ALA A 66 -11.77 -8.94 -4.11
C ALA A 66 -10.92 -9.46 -5.27
N ARG A 67 -9.64 -9.77 -5.04
CA ARG A 67 -8.77 -10.34 -6.11
C ARG A 67 -9.21 -11.72 -6.58
N ARG A 68 -10.07 -12.42 -5.83
CA ARG A 68 -10.69 -13.70 -6.21
C ARG A 68 -12.12 -13.54 -6.75
N GLY A 69 -12.60 -12.30 -6.91
CA GLY A 69 -13.99 -12.02 -7.27
C GLY A 69 -15.00 -12.38 -6.18
N ALA A 70 -14.54 -12.50 -4.92
CA ALA A 70 -15.39 -12.80 -3.78
C ALA A 70 -15.75 -11.52 -3.01
N GLU A 71 -16.92 -11.53 -2.37
CA GLU A 71 -17.36 -10.45 -1.49
C GLU A 71 -16.39 -10.26 -0.31
N PRO A 72 -15.88 -9.05 -0.08
CA PRO A 72 -15.12 -8.73 1.14
C PRO A 72 -15.96 -8.89 2.40
N HIS A 73 -15.30 -9.23 3.51
CA HIS A 73 -15.96 -9.29 4.81
C HIS A 73 -16.53 -7.91 5.20
N ALA A 74 -17.77 -7.89 5.68
CA ALA A 74 -18.46 -6.66 6.10
C ALA A 74 -17.64 -5.84 7.10
N GLU A 75 -17.00 -6.49 8.08
CA GLU A 75 -16.14 -5.83 9.06
C GLU A 75 -14.97 -5.05 8.42
N ALA A 76 -14.38 -5.60 7.35
CA ALA A 76 -13.32 -4.90 6.63
C ALA A 76 -13.86 -3.66 5.92
N LEU A 77 -15.04 -3.77 5.30
CA LEU A 77 -15.70 -2.63 4.64
C LEU A 77 -16.10 -1.55 5.66
N ASP A 78 -16.64 -1.94 6.82
CA ASP A 78 -17.02 -1.05 7.90
C ASP A 78 -15.83 -0.32 8.50
N ALA A 79 -14.69 -0.99 8.64
CA ALA A 79 -13.45 -0.37 9.08
C ALA A 79 -12.96 0.70 8.11
N LEU A 80 -12.95 0.41 6.80
CA LEU A 80 -12.58 1.38 5.75
C LEU A 80 -13.53 2.60 5.77
N ASN A 81 -14.83 2.34 5.80
CA ASN A 81 -15.85 3.39 5.87
C ASN A 81 -15.71 4.25 7.12
N SER A 82 -15.37 3.65 8.26
CA SER A 82 -15.20 4.36 9.52
C SER A 82 -13.94 5.24 9.51
N ALA A 83 -12.83 4.74 8.96
CA ALA A 83 -11.61 5.54 8.78
C ALA A 83 -11.87 6.77 7.89
N MET A 84 -12.56 6.61 6.75
CA MET A 84 -12.93 7.73 5.88
C MET A 84 -13.86 8.74 6.56
N ARG A 85 -14.82 8.26 7.37
CA ARG A 85 -15.73 9.13 8.14
C ARG A 85 -15.05 9.90 9.27
N ALA A 86 -13.92 9.42 9.79
CA ALA A 86 -13.20 10.09 10.88
C ALA A 86 -12.49 11.37 10.42
N ALA A 87 -12.09 11.44 9.14
CA ALA A 87 -11.44 12.62 8.55
C ALA A 87 -11.98 12.90 7.12
N PRO A 88 -13.24 13.37 7.00
CA PRO A 88 -13.86 13.64 5.71
C PRO A 88 -13.10 14.69 4.91
N ALA A 89 -12.99 14.45 3.62
CA ALA A 89 -12.42 15.38 2.65
C ALA A 89 -13.39 16.52 2.31
N TYR A 90 -12.86 17.73 2.16
CA TYR A 90 -13.58 18.89 1.65
C TYR A 90 -12.71 19.68 0.67
N ARG A 91 -13.35 20.42 -0.24
CA ARG A 91 -12.64 21.32 -1.17
C ARG A 91 -12.36 22.65 -0.50
N SER A 92 -11.12 23.10 -0.61
CA SER A 92 -10.66 24.40 -0.13
C SER A 92 -10.23 25.24 -1.32
N LEU A 93 -10.69 26.49 -1.35
CA LEU A 93 -10.22 27.49 -2.31
C LEU A 93 -9.13 28.33 -1.66
N ALA A 94 -8.10 28.67 -2.43
CA ALA A 94 -7.02 29.54 -1.98
C ALA A 94 -6.57 30.47 -3.11
N TRP A 95 -6.12 31.66 -2.75
CA TRP A 95 -5.42 32.57 -3.68
C TRP A 95 -3.92 32.38 -3.50
N ASP A 96 -3.19 32.02 -4.56
CA ASP A 96 -1.75 31.73 -4.51
C ASP A 96 -0.85 32.94 -4.83
N GLY A 97 -1.46 34.12 -4.97
CA GLY A 97 -0.78 35.35 -5.38
C GLY A 97 -1.00 35.74 -6.84
N GLY A 98 -1.56 34.85 -7.67
CA GLY A 98 -1.88 35.17 -9.07
C GLY A 98 -3.13 34.47 -9.63
N ALA A 99 -3.57 33.36 -9.01
CA ALA A 99 -4.74 32.62 -9.44
C ALA A 99 -5.53 32.05 -8.25
N LEU A 100 -6.80 31.74 -8.53
CA LEU A 100 -7.61 30.92 -7.64
C LEU A 100 -7.21 29.46 -7.84
N THR A 101 -6.71 28.84 -6.77
CA THR A 101 -6.37 27.42 -6.73
C THR A 101 -7.36 26.67 -5.85
N THR A 102 -7.42 25.35 -6.04
CA THR A 102 -8.26 24.46 -5.25
C THR A 102 -7.46 23.26 -4.78
N SER A 103 -7.64 22.90 -3.52
CA SER A 103 -7.02 21.73 -2.91
C SER A 103 -8.09 20.91 -2.18
N THR A 104 -7.82 19.61 -2.04
CA THR A 104 -8.56 18.77 -1.10
C THR A 104 -7.91 18.91 0.27
N ARG A 105 -8.70 19.17 1.30
CA ARG A 105 -8.29 19.20 2.70
C ARG A 105 -9.14 18.24 3.51
N ARG A 106 -8.70 17.93 4.73
CA ARG A 106 -9.42 17.08 5.68
C ARG A 106 -9.52 17.73 7.04
N VAL A 107 -10.58 17.40 7.75
CA VAL A 107 -10.72 17.69 9.18
C VAL A 107 -10.01 16.62 10.02
N GLY A 108 -9.94 16.80 11.33
CA GLY A 108 -9.29 15.84 12.25
C GLY A 108 -7.78 16.06 12.40
N ASP A 109 -7.17 15.31 13.31
CA ASP A 109 -5.71 15.28 13.49
C ASP A 109 -4.99 14.54 12.35
N GLU A 110 -3.67 14.62 12.32
CA GLU A 110 -2.84 14.04 11.25
C GLU A 110 -2.96 12.53 11.14
N ASN A 111 -3.18 11.81 12.25
CA ASN A 111 -3.34 10.36 12.24
C ASN A 111 -4.70 9.96 11.64
N ALA A 112 -5.77 10.66 12.02
CA ALA A 112 -7.10 10.44 11.43
C ALA A 112 -7.08 10.70 9.92
N ARG A 113 -6.38 11.75 9.48
CA ARG A 113 -6.21 12.07 8.04
C ARG A 113 -5.45 10.97 7.29
N LEU A 114 -4.32 10.51 7.83
CA LEU A 114 -3.54 9.43 7.24
C LEU A 114 -4.39 8.15 7.09
N LEU A 115 -5.12 7.76 8.12
CA LEU A 115 -5.98 6.57 8.06
C LEU A 115 -7.10 6.71 7.03
N ALA A 116 -7.71 7.90 6.91
CA ALA A 116 -8.73 8.16 5.89
C ALA A 116 -8.15 8.07 4.47
N GLU A 117 -6.96 8.63 4.21
CA GLU A 117 -6.31 8.57 2.90
C GLU A 117 -5.91 7.15 2.50
N LEU A 118 -5.40 6.36 3.45
CA LEU A 118 -5.11 4.95 3.22
C LEU A 118 -6.39 4.15 2.94
N ALA A 119 -7.48 4.46 3.63
CA ALA A 119 -8.78 3.82 3.41
C ALA A 119 -9.39 4.21 2.05
N GLU A 120 -9.24 5.46 1.62
CA GLU A 120 -9.65 5.92 0.29
C GLU A 120 -8.85 5.24 -0.82
N ALA A 121 -7.53 5.14 -0.68
CA ALA A 121 -6.70 4.39 -1.61
C ALA A 121 -7.12 2.91 -1.72
N ALA A 122 -7.55 2.31 -0.60
CA ALA A 122 -8.11 0.95 -0.62
C ALA A 122 -9.46 0.90 -1.35
N CYS A 123 -10.33 1.88 -1.13
CA CYS A 123 -11.60 2.00 -1.85
C CYS A 123 -11.39 2.12 -3.36
N GLU A 124 -10.46 2.99 -3.79
CA GLU A 124 -10.08 3.15 -5.20
C GLU A 124 -9.57 1.84 -5.81
N LEU A 125 -8.72 1.11 -5.10
CA LEU A 125 -8.22 -0.19 -5.56
C LEU A 125 -9.33 -1.23 -5.66
N LEU A 126 -10.17 -1.36 -4.62
CA LEU A 126 -11.21 -2.38 -4.51
C LEU A 126 -12.34 -2.19 -5.52
N THR A 127 -12.62 -0.95 -5.89
CA THR A 127 -13.66 -0.60 -6.88
C THR A 127 -13.13 -0.60 -8.33
N ASN A 128 -11.81 -0.67 -8.52
CA ASN A 128 -11.22 -0.80 -9.85
C ASN A 128 -11.28 -2.26 -10.34
N PRO A 129 -11.77 -2.53 -11.58
CA PRO A 129 -11.78 -3.87 -12.16
C PRO A 129 -10.41 -4.58 -12.16
N SER A 130 -9.31 -3.81 -12.13
CA SER A 130 -7.94 -4.34 -12.08
C SER A 130 -7.62 -5.09 -10.78
N VAL A 131 -8.44 -4.99 -9.72
CA VAL A 131 -8.23 -5.70 -8.45
C VAL A 131 -8.08 -7.21 -8.62
N THR A 132 -8.79 -7.80 -9.58
CA THR A 132 -8.70 -9.23 -9.94
C THR A 132 -7.38 -9.59 -10.61
N GLY A 133 -6.65 -8.60 -11.12
CA GLY A 133 -5.34 -8.74 -11.73
C GLY A 133 -4.17 -8.76 -10.74
N ILE A 134 -4.41 -8.53 -9.44
CA ILE A 134 -3.36 -8.51 -8.41
C ILE A 134 -2.71 -9.90 -8.27
N ARG A 135 -1.38 -9.94 -8.36
CA ARG A 135 -0.58 -11.15 -8.31
C ARG A 135 0.32 -11.18 -7.09
N SER A 136 0.61 -12.38 -6.61
CA SER A 136 1.68 -12.61 -5.64
C SER A 136 3.02 -12.67 -6.36
N CYS A 137 4.08 -12.18 -5.72
CA CYS A 137 5.44 -12.25 -6.26
C CYS A 137 5.92 -13.70 -6.41
N GLU A 138 6.53 -14.03 -7.55
CA GLU A 138 7.13 -15.36 -7.79
C GLU A 138 8.62 -15.43 -7.39
N GLY A 139 9.10 -14.47 -6.58
CA GLY A 139 10.45 -14.51 -6.01
C GLY A 139 10.53 -15.47 -4.82
N PRO A 140 11.67 -16.16 -4.59
CA PRO A 140 11.82 -17.05 -3.46
C PRO A 140 11.67 -16.27 -2.14
N ASP A 141 10.88 -16.85 -1.24
CA ASP A 141 10.51 -16.32 0.08
C ASP A 141 9.80 -14.96 0.07
N CYS A 142 9.36 -14.47 -1.10
CA CYS A 142 8.71 -13.16 -1.20
C CYS A 142 7.21 -13.27 -0.93
N VAL A 143 6.72 -12.44 0.00
CA VAL A 143 5.30 -12.38 0.38
C VAL A 143 4.54 -11.22 -0.25
N LEU A 144 5.22 -10.38 -1.04
CA LEU A 144 4.64 -9.16 -1.60
C LEU A 144 3.64 -9.45 -2.72
N ILE A 145 2.66 -8.58 -2.87
CA ILE A 145 1.72 -8.55 -3.99
C ILE A 145 1.98 -7.34 -4.89
N PHE A 146 1.51 -7.40 -6.13
CA PHE A 146 1.66 -6.30 -7.10
C PHE A 146 0.55 -6.31 -8.13
N LEU A 147 0.31 -5.16 -8.77
CA LEU A 147 -0.55 -5.06 -9.94
C LEU A 147 0.33 -5.09 -11.21
N PRO A 148 0.21 -6.08 -12.10
CA PRO A 148 1.07 -6.19 -13.26
C PRO A 148 0.79 -5.07 -14.28
N ALA A 149 1.79 -4.21 -14.53
CA ALA A 149 1.75 -3.22 -15.62
C ALA A 149 1.70 -3.87 -17.02
N HIS A 150 2.13 -5.14 -17.13
CA HIS A 150 2.01 -5.94 -18.33
C HIS A 150 1.81 -7.43 -17.98
N PRO A 151 1.15 -8.24 -18.83
CA PRO A 151 0.78 -9.62 -18.50
C PRO A 151 1.93 -10.56 -18.12
N ARG A 152 3.15 -10.25 -18.57
CA ARG A 152 4.37 -11.05 -18.32
C ARG A 152 5.12 -10.66 -17.04
N ARG A 153 4.67 -9.65 -16.27
CA ARG A 153 5.32 -9.30 -14.99
C ARG A 153 5.06 -10.42 -13.97
N ARG A 154 6.15 -10.98 -13.42
CA ARG A 154 6.15 -12.11 -12.47
C ARG A 154 6.65 -11.73 -11.07
N TRP A 155 7.26 -10.56 -10.93
CA TRP A 155 7.94 -10.15 -9.70
C TRP A 155 7.52 -8.74 -9.29
N CYS A 156 7.44 -8.51 -7.98
CA CYS A 156 7.17 -7.19 -7.39
C CYS A 156 8.26 -6.17 -7.78
N SER A 157 9.51 -6.60 -7.88
CA SER A 157 10.60 -5.77 -8.41
C SER A 157 11.51 -6.62 -9.30
N PRO A 158 11.71 -6.23 -10.58
CA PRO A 158 12.68 -6.89 -11.46
C PRO A 158 14.11 -6.85 -10.91
N ASN A 159 14.45 -5.78 -10.18
CA ASN A 159 15.78 -5.56 -9.63
C ASN A 159 16.00 -6.32 -8.31
N LEU A 160 14.96 -6.52 -7.49
CA LEU A 160 15.09 -7.28 -6.25
C LEU A 160 14.79 -8.76 -6.49
N CYS A 161 13.52 -9.10 -6.67
CA CYS A 161 13.09 -10.48 -6.81
C CYS A 161 13.52 -11.09 -8.15
N GLY A 162 13.50 -10.31 -9.24
CA GLY A 162 13.95 -10.79 -10.55
C GLY A 162 15.44 -11.11 -10.60
N ASN A 163 16.29 -10.35 -9.90
CA ASN A 163 17.71 -10.69 -9.75
C ASN A 163 17.90 -11.90 -8.83
N ARG A 164 17.20 -11.96 -7.69
CA ARG A 164 17.29 -13.09 -6.75
C ARG A 164 16.99 -14.44 -7.43
N VAL A 165 15.95 -14.50 -8.27
CA VAL A 165 15.61 -15.69 -9.06
C VAL A 165 16.72 -16.04 -10.07
N ARG A 166 17.25 -15.05 -10.79
CA ARG A 166 18.33 -15.27 -11.78
C ARG A 166 19.59 -15.84 -11.12
N VAL A 167 19.98 -15.28 -9.98
CA VAL A 167 21.15 -15.70 -9.20
C VAL A 167 20.94 -17.12 -8.65
N SER A 168 19.77 -17.42 -8.05
CA SER A 168 19.44 -18.76 -7.56
C SER A 168 19.56 -19.83 -8.65
N ARG A 169 19.01 -19.57 -9.85
CA ARG A 169 19.10 -20.48 -11.01
C ARG A 169 20.52 -20.66 -11.55
N TYR A 170 21.38 -19.64 -11.41
CA TYR A 170 22.80 -19.78 -11.77
C TYR A 170 23.49 -20.75 -10.82
N TYR A 171 23.31 -20.55 -9.51
CA TYR A 171 23.91 -21.44 -8.50
C TYR A 171 23.43 -22.88 -8.62
N GLN A 172 22.14 -23.15 -8.84
CA GLN A 172 21.66 -24.53 -9.02
C GLN A 172 22.34 -25.23 -10.22
N ARG A 173 22.49 -24.54 -11.35
CA ARG A 173 23.13 -25.09 -12.54
C ARG A 173 24.64 -25.34 -12.36
N HIS A 174 25.32 -24.57 -11.51
CA HIS A 174 26.77 -24.68 -11.30
C HIS A 174 27.16 -25.49 -10.06
N LYS A 175 26.19 -25.96 -9.26
CA LYS A 175 26.43 -26.83 -8.10
C LYS A 175 26.16 -28.31 -8.42
N GLU A 176 25.54 -28.58 -9.57
CA GLU A 176 25.27 -29.92 -10.13
C GLU A 176 26.28 -30.34 -11.22
N SER A 177 27.37 -29.57 -11.39
CA SER A 177 28.57 -29.93 -12.18
C SER A 177 29.77 -30.03 -11.25
#